data_AF-A0A7S2B2P2-F1
#
_entry.id   AF-A0A7S2B2P2-F1
#
_cell.length_a   1.000
_cell.length_b   1.000
_cell.length_c   1.000
_cell.angle_alpha   90.00
_cell.angle_beta   90.00
_cell.angle_gamma   90.00
#
_symmetry.space_group_name_H-M   'P 1'
#
loop_
_entity.id
_entity.type
_entity.pdbx_description
1 polymer ?
#
loop_
_entity_poly.entity_id
_entity_poly.type
_entity_poly.pdbx_seq_one_letter_code
_entity_poly.pdbx_strand_id
1 'polypeptide(L)'
;QQEGVVERLCDLMRVPVVSYGVLIWMQDVVTSPTFLDGDHAVRMGTLLLLAQCAIDEHPMQRPTVFEFLKCAATLKPTTDRMKATEWQTDTIHCMVHLMISGFVPPVLQFLVDSADLLDQSMVRIFVLQIARVAAPPFSAQFAAGMGKVLKVSSVLKALGVSVLLKRNSGAGTEAGKLDESQRQ
;
A
#
# COMPACT_ATOMS: atom_id res chain seq x y z
N GLN A 1 21.97 -9.72 17.20
CA GLN A 1 21.58 -9.45 18.60
C GLN A 1 20.23 -8.71 18.74
N GLN A 2 19.75 -7.99 17.72
CA GLN A 2 18.46 -7.27 17.79
C GLN A 2 17.21 -8.16 17.62
N GLU A 3 17.27 -9.25 16.85
CA GLU A 3 16.10 -10.13 16.57
C GLU A 3 15.42 -10.65 17.85
N GLY A 4 16.19 -11.14 18.81
CA GLY A 4 15.63 -11.66 20.07
C GLY A 4 15.02 -10.60 21.00
N VAL A 5 15.22 -9.30 20.72
CA VAL A 5 14.55 -8.21 21.46
C VAL A 5 13.18 -7.93 20.85
N VAL A 6 13.08 -7.96 19.51
CA VAL A 6 11.81 -7.73 18.79
C VAL A 6 10.83 -8.85 19.06
N GLU A 7 11.28 -10.10 19.07
CA GLU A 7 10.45 -11.26 19.43
C GLU A 7 9.86 -11.13 20.85
N ARG A 8 10.71 -10.80 21.83
CA ARG A 8 10.24 -10.57 23.22
C ARG A 8 9.26 -9.41 23.29
N LEU A 9 9.45 -8.37 22.49
CA LEU A 9 8.53 -7.25 22.45
C LEU A 9 7.18 -7.67 21.85
N CYS A 10 7.17 -8.44 20.75
CA CYS A 10 5.92 -9.00 20.21
C CYS A 10 5.21 -9.90 21.23
N ASP A 11 5.94 -10.70 22.02
CA ASP A 11 5.33 -11.49 23.11
C ASP A 11 4.67 -10.61 24.17
N LEU A 12 5.32 -9.50 24.57
CA LEU A 12 4.76 -8.54 25.52
C LEU A 12 3.56 -7.78 24.94
N MET A 13 3.57 -7.52 23.63
CA MET A 13 2.47 -6.87 22.92
C MET A 13 1.19 -7.73 22.89
N ARG A 14 1.20 -9.00 23.29
CA ARG A 14 -0.05 -9.74 23.55
C ARG A 14 -0.94 -9.06 24.59
N VAL A 15 -0.37 -8.24 25.47
CA VAL A 15 -1.14 -7.38 26.37
C VAL A 15 -1.61 -6.13 25.60
N PRO A 16 -2.92 -5.87 25.46
CA PRO A 16 -3.43 -4.78 24.61
C PRO A 16 -2.90 -3.40 24.98
N VAL A 17 -2.73 -3.13 26.28
CA VAL A 17 -2.19 -1.84 26.78
C VAL A 17 -0.73 -1.65 26.36
N VAL A 18 0.07 -2.72 26.38
CA VAL A 18 1.47 -2.68 25.93
C VAL A 18 1.52 -2.44 24.43
N SER A 19 0.75 -3.20 23.64
CA SER A 19 0.65 -2.99 22.20
C SER A 19 0.24 -1.57 21.86
N TYR A 20 -0.77 -1.03 22.53
CA TYR A 20 -1.24 0.33 22.30
C TYR A 20 -0.17 1.38 22.63
N GLY A 21 0.55 1.20 23.75
CA GLY A 21 1.68 2.07 24.10
C GLY A 21 2.81 2.03 23.06
N VAL A 22 3.14 0.84 22.55
CA VAL A 22 4.10 0.68 21.46
C VAL A 22 3.62 1.38 20.19
N LEU A 23 2.36 1.25 19.80
CA LEU A 23 1.81 1.92 18.62
C LEU A 23 1.87 3.45 18.71
N ILE A 24 1.57 4.04 19.87
CA ILE A 24 1.70 5.49 20.09
C ILE A 24 3.17 5.91 19.97
N TRP A 25 4.07 5.16 20.58
CA TRP A 25 5.51 5.43 20.47
C TRP A 25 5.99 5.32 19.00
N MET A 26 5.52 4.33 18.24
CA MET A 26 5.84 4.19 16.83
C MET A 26 5.39 5.39 16.00
N GLN A 27 4.20 5.94 16.27
CA GLN A 27 3.72 7.16 15.60
C GLN A 27 4.64 8.35 15.86
N ASP A 28 5.03 8.57 17.12
CA ASP A 28 5.94 9.64 17.50
C ASP A 28 7.31 9.48 16.81
N VAL A 29 7.87 8.27 16.85
CA VAL A 29 9.16 7.94 16.22
C VAL A 29 9.13 8.24 14.73
N VAL A 30 8.10 7.79 14.00
CA VAL A 30 8.02 7.99 12.55
C VAL A 30 7.90 9.46 12.15
N THR A 31 7.34 10.30 13.03
CA THR A 31 7.21 11.75 12.81
C THR A 31 8.41 12.57 13.25
N SER A 32 9.34 11.97 14.02
CA SER A 32 10.50 12.67 14.54
C SER A 32 11.50 13.01 13.43
N PRO A 33 12.01 14.25 13.34
CA PRO A 33 13.01 14.63 12.33
C PRO A 33 14.29 13.79 12.44
N THR A 34 14.67 13.38 13.65
CA THR A 34 15.83 12.50 13.87
C THR A 34 15.63 11.09 13.29
N PHE A 35 14.38 10.65 13.14
CA PHE A 35 14.05 9.41 12.46
C PHE A 35 14.09 9.55 10.94
N LEU A 36 14.14 10.75 10.37
CA LEU A 36 14.16 11.01 8.93
C LEU A 36 15.55 11.33 8.36
N ASP A 37 16.55 11.59 9.22
CA ASP A 37 17.91 11.98 8.81
C ASP A 37 19.05 10.95 9.09
N GLY A 38 18.79 9.85 9.81
CA GLY A 38 19.75 8.76 10.13
C GLY A 38 19.79 7.53 9.18
N ASP A 39 20.18 6.35 9.68
CA ASP A 39 20.14 5.09 8.89
C ASP A 39 18.79 4.38 9.11
N HIS A 40 17.97 4.28 8.06
CA HIS A 40 16.50 4.15 8.18
C HIS A 40 15.89 2.80 7.84
N ALA A 41 16.53 2.01 6.98
CA ALA A 41 15.93 0.79 6.43
C ALA A 41 15.70 -0.27 7.53
N VAL A 42 16.71 -0.52 8.37
CA VAL A 42 16.65 -1.50 9.47
C VAL A 42 15.61 -1.11 10.53
N ARG A 43 15.44 0.21 10.76
CA ARG A 43 14.48 0.71 11.76
C ARG A 43 13.04 0.58 11.30
N MET A 44 12.72 0.91 10.04
CA MET A 44 11.34 0.81 9.56
C MET A 44 10.87 -0.64 9.43
N GLY A 45 11.73 -1.57 8.96
CA GLY A 45 11.38 -3.00 8.92
C GLY A 45 10.98 -3.53 10.31
N THR A 46 11.69 -3.10 11.36
CA THR A 46 11.35 -3.46 12.75
C THR A 46 9.99 -2.89 13.16
N LEU A 47 9.72 -1.61 12.86
CA LEU A 47 8.43 -0.98 13.17
C LEU A 47 7.27 -1.68 12.42
N LEU A 48 7.48 -2.04 11.15
CA LEU A 48 6.47 -2.77 10.36
C LEU A 48 6.20 -4.17 10.90
N LEU A 49 7.21 -4.86 11.42
CA LEU A 49 7.04 -6.15 12.09
C LEU A 49 6.20 -6.00 13.38
N LEU A 50 6.46 -4.98 14.20
CA LEU A 50 5.65 -4.68 15.39
C LEU A 50 4.21 -4.33 15.01
N ALA A 51 4.00 -3.60 13.90
CA ALA A 51 2.67 -3.32 13.38
C ALA A 51 1.93 -4.60 12.98
N GLN A 52 2.61 -5.57 12.33
CA GLN A 52 2.02 -6.88 12.01
C GLN A 52 1.61 -7.64 13.28
N CYS A 53 2.49 -7.69 14.30
CA CYS A 53 2.14 -8.28 15.60
C CYS A 53 0.86 -7.65 16.20
N ALA A 54 0.72 -6.31 16.13
CA ALA A 54 -0.48 -5.63 16.62
C ALA A 54 -1.74 -5.92 15.78
N ILE A 55 -1.61 -6.08 14.45
CA ILE A 55 -2.72 -6.39 13.54
C ILE A 55 -3.33 -7.76 13.86
N ASP A 56 -2.46 -8.73 14.12
CA ASP A 56 -2.81 -10.13 14.34
C ASP A 56 -3.44 -10.32 15.73
N GLU A 57 -2.85 -9.71 16.76
CA GLU A 57 -3.27 -9.88 18.15
C GLU A 57 -4.47 -8.98 18.53
N HIS A 58 -4.57 -7.76 17.97
CA HIS A 58 -5.51 -6.75 18.47
C HIS A 58 -6.38 -6.11 17.36
N PRO A 59 -7.53 -6.73 17.01
CA PRO A 59 -8.42 -6.20 15.97
C PRO A 59 -8.88 -4.75 16.18
N MET A 60 -9.05 -4.34 17.44
CA MET A 60 -9.49 -2.98 17.80
C MET A 60 -8.40 -1.92 17.59
N GLN A 61 -7.14 -2.32 17.45
CA GLN A 61 -6.00 -1.41 17.25
C GLN A 61 -5.66 -1.21 15.77
N ARG A 62 -6.28 -1.98 14.87
CA ARG A 62 -6.11 -1.87 13.40
C ARG A 62 -6.28 -0.44 12.85
N PRO A 63 -7.25 0.39 13.32
CA PRO A 63 -7.31 1.79 12.92
C PRO A 63 -6.05 2.58 13.31
N THR A 64 -5.51 2.35 14.51
CA THR A 64 -4.28 3.01 14.99
C THR A 64 -3.06 2.57 14.18
N VAL A 65 -2.97 1.28 13.85
CA VAL A 65 -1.93 0.76 12.94
C VAL A 65 -2.07 1.39 11.56
N PHE A 66 -3.29 1.55 11.06
CA PHE A 66 -3.53 2.17 9.76
C PHE A 66 -3.05 3.61 9.70
N GLU A 67 -3.28 4.41 10.75
CA GLU A 67 -2.72 5.78 10.82
C GLU A 67 -1.19 5.79 10.72
N PHE A 68 -0.53 4.89 11.46
CA PHE A 68 0.93 4.71 11.35
C PHE A 68 1.37 4.35 9.93
N LEU A 69 0.69 3.40 9.28
CA LEU A 69 1.01 2.99 7.91
C LEU A 69 0.80 4.10 6.88
N LYS A 70 -0.23 4.96 7.05
CA LYS A 70 -0.42 6.14 6.19
C LYS A 70 0.74 7.12 6.33
N CYS A 71 1.18 7.38 7.56
CA CYS A 71 2.37 8.19 7.79
C CYS A 71 3.59 7.57 7.10
N ALA A 72 3.87 6.29 7.34
CA ALA A 72 4.99 5.58 6.74
C ALA A 72 4.97 5.60 5.19
N ALA A 73 3.80 5.46 4.57
CA ALA A 73 3.65 5.47 3.12
C ALA A 73 3.84 6.87 2.50
N THR A 74 3.53 7.94 3.24
CA THR A 74 3.63 9.33 2.75
C THR A 74 4.97 9.98 3.04
N LEU A 75 5.79 9.38 3.91
CA LEU A 75 7.13 9.86 4.19
C LEU A 75 8.02 9.82 2.94
N LYS A 76 8.64 10.96 2.66
CA LYS A 76 9.61 11.14 1.57
C LYS A 76 10.91 11.67 2.19
N PRO A 77 11.86 10.78 2.58
CA PRO A 77 13.14 11.23 3.10
C PRO A 77 13.91 11.98 2.00
N THR A 78 14.51 13.10 2.38
CA THR A 78 15.31 13.93 1.46
C THR A 78 16.67 13.29 1.15
N THR A 79 17.17 12.46 2.07
CA THR A 79 18.56 12.01 2.12
C THR A 79 18.84 10.74 1.28
N ASP A 80 17.91 9.78 1.22
CA ASP A 80 18.10 8.53 0.46
C ASP A 80 16.78 8.04 -0.18
N ARG A 81 16.66 8.29 -1.49
CA ARG A 81 15.48 7.88 -2.28
C ARG A 81 15.39 6.37 -2.51
N MET A 82 16.50 5.65 -2.51
CA MET A 82 16.50 4.19 -2.72
C MET A 82 15.98 3.48 -1.48
N LYS A 83 16.50 3.82 -0.29
CA LYS A 83 15.95 3.32 0.99
C LYS A 83 14.49 3.74 1.20
N ALA A 84 14.11 4.93 0.70
CA ALA A 84 12.72 5.39 0.70
C ALA A 84 11.78 4.50 -0.13
N THR A 85 12.27 3.77 -1.12
CA THR A 85 11.44 2.92 -1.98
C THR A 85 11.24 1.53 -1.36
N GLU A 86 12.28 1.01 -0.70
CA GLU A 86 12.27 -0.28 -0.01
C GLU A 86 11.22 -0.32 1.11
N TRP A 87 11.31 0.61 2.06
CA TRP A 87 10.40 0.63 3.21
C TRP A 87 8.93 0.95 2.84
N GLN A 88 8.71 1.59 1.69
CA GLN A 88 7.41 1.96 1.14
C GLN A 88 6.75 0.73 0.55
N THR A 89 7.54 -0.11 -0.11
CA THR A 89 7.12 -1.43 -0.58
C THR A 89 6.70 -2.30 0.60
N ASP A 90 7.49 -2.33 1.67
CA ASP A 90 7.15 -3.10 2.88
C ASP A 90 5.93 -2.54 3.62
N THR A 91 5.77 -1.21 3.63
CA THR A 91 4.58 -0.56 4.17
C THR A 91 3.32 -0.99 3.40
N ILE A 92 3.40 -1.06 2.06
CA ILE A 92 2.32 -1.56 1.21
C ILE A 92 2.02 -3.03 1.52
N HIS A 93 3.03 -3.87 1.71
CA HIS A 93 2.83 -5.26 2.12
C HIS A 93 2.10 -5.35 3.46
N CYS A 94 2.46 -4.50 4.43
CA CYS A 94 1.78 -4.43 5.72
C CYS A 94 0.33 -3.91 5.60
N MET A 95 0.06 -2.96 4.70
CA MET A 95 -1.32 -2.53 4.39
C MET A 95 -2.16 -3.66 3.78
N VAL A 96 -1.56 -4.50 2.93
CA VAL A 96 -2.24 -5.69 2.39
C VAL A 96 -2.51 -6.71 3.49
N HIS A 97 -1.55 -6.94 4.40
CA HIS A 97 -1.75 -7.80 5.57
C HIS A 97 -2.91 -7.32 6.46
N LEU A 98 -2.98 -6.01 6.70
CA LEU A 98 -4.07 -5.36 7.42
C LEU A 98 -5.44 -5.61 6.74
N MET A 99 -5.49 -5.59 5.41
CA MET A 99 -6.70 -5.91 4.65
C MET A 99 -7.09 -7.39 4.75
N ILE A 100 -6.12 -8.30 4.59
CA ILE A 100 -6.34 -9.75 4.74
C ILE A 100 -6.89 -10.06 6.13
N SER A 101 -6.44 -9.32 7.15
CA SER A 101 -6.91 -9.41 8.53
C SER A 101 -8.33 -8.86 8.75
N GLY A 102 -8.96 -8.26 7.73
CA GLY A 102 -10.36 -7.82 7.75
C GLY A 102 -10.56 -6.30 7.81
N PHE A 103 -9.50 -5.48 7.73
CA PHE A 103 -9.60 -4.02 7.73
C PHE A 103 -9.53 -3.45 6.30
N VAL A 104 -10.55 -3.76 5.51
CA VAL A 104 -10.55 -3.54 4.04
C VAL A 104 -11.01 -2.13 3.62
N PRO A 105 -12.19 -1.63 4.05
CA PRO A 105 -12.75 -0.42 3.43
C PRO A 105 -11.89 0.85 3.58
N PRO A 106 -11.30 1.16 4.75
CA PRO A 106 -10.47 2.35 4.91
C PRO A 106 -9.19 2.31 4.08
N VAL A 107 -8.58 1.12 3.91
CA VAL A 107 -7.36 0.95 3.11
C VAL A 107 -7.64 1.21 1.63
N LEU A 108 -8.75 0.69 1.11
CA LEU A 108 -9.17 0.96 -0.26
C LEU A 108 -9.48 2.44 -0.49
N GLN A 109 -10.15 3.09 0.46
CA GLN A 109 -10.47 4.51 0.36
C GLN A 109 -9.19 5.37 0.33
N PHE A 110 -8.24 5.10 1.22
CA PHE A 110 -6.95 5.80 1.23
C PHE A 110 -6.21 5.72 -0.10
N LEU A 111 -6.28 4.57 -0.79
CA LEU A 111 -5.64 4.45 -2.09
C LEU A 111 -6.35 5.22 -3.18
N VAL A 112 -7.67 5.28 -3.16
CA VAL A 112 -8.40 6.15 -4.10
C VAL A 112 -7.99 7.60 -3.89
N ASP A 113 -7.90 8.04 -2.63
CA ASP A 113 -7.62 9.43 -2.28
C ASP A 113 -6.13 9.81 -2.47
N SER A 114 -5.23 8.85 -2.29
CA SER A 114 -3.77 9.08 -2.28
C SER A 114 -3.04 8.52 -3.50
N ALA A 115 -3.74 7.91 -4.47
CA ALA A 115 -3.13 7.30 -5.65
C ALA A 115 -2.25 8.26 -6.48
N ASP A 116 -2.56 9.56 -6.46
CA ASP A 116 -1.77 10.57 -7.17
C ASP A 116 -0.57 11.08 -6.35
N LEU A 117 -0.58 10.88 -5.03
CA LEU A 117 0.53 11.24 -4.13
C LEU A 117 1.56 10.11 -3.98
N LEU A 118 1.09 8.87 -4.11
CA LEU A 118 1.88 7.65 -4.07
C LEU A 118 2.59 7.42 -5.41
N ASP A 119 3.75 6.77 -5.35
CA ASP A 119 4.47 6.41 -6.56
C ASP A 119 3.72 5.32 -7.36
N GLN A 120 3.84 5.36 -8.68
CA GLN A 120 3.19 4.41 -9.59
C GLN A 120 3.60 2.97 -9.27
N SER A 121 4.86 2.75 -8.86
CA SER A 121 5.33 1.41 -8.50
C SER A 121 4.61 0.86 -7.27
N MET A 122 4.36 1.70 -6.25
CA MET A 122 3.67 1.31 -5.01
C MET A 122 2.21 0.92 -5.28
N VAL A 123 1.52 1.76 -6.07
CA VAL A 123 0.14 1.51 -6.48
C VAL A 123 0.03 0.19 -7.25
N ARG A 124 0.98 -0.07 -8.17
CA ARG A 124 1.06 -1.33 -8.90
C ARG A 124 1.27 -2.52 -7.97
N ILE A 125 2.24 -2.44 -7.05
CA ILE A 125 2.55 -3.52 -6.10
C ILE A 125 1.31 -3.84 -5.27
N PHE A 126 0.63 -2.82 -4.75
CA PHE A 126 -0.59 -3.01 -3.98
C PHE A 126 -1.66 -3.79 -4.77
N VAL A 127 -1.98 -3.35 -5.99
CA VAL A 127 -3.00 -4.01 -6.81
C VAL A 127 -2.62 -5.45 -7.14
N LEU A 128 -1.34 -5.71 -7.46
CA LEU A 128 -0.85 -7.06 -7.74
C LEU A 128 -0.93 -7.97 -6.51
N GLN A 129 -0.62 -7.45 -5.32
CA GLN A 129 -0.68 -8.23 -4.09
C GLN A 129 -2.12 -8.56 -3.70
N ILE A 130 -3.05 -7.60 -3.82
CA ILE A 130 -4.48 -7.91 -3.64
C ILE A 130 -4.95 -8.97 -4.62
N ALA A 131 -4.61 -8.81 -5.91
CA ALA A 131 -5.04 -9.76 -6.94
C ALA A 131 -4.51 -11.19 -6.68
N ARG A 132 -3.36 -11.33 -6.00
CA ARG A 132 -2.80 -12.63 -5.61
C ARG A 132 -3.52 -13.30 -4.45
N VAL A 133 -4.05 -12.52 -3.50
CA VAL A 133 -4.67 -13.04 -2.27
C VAL A 133 -6.19 -13.08 -2.33
N ALA A 134 -6.80 -12.24 -3.17
CA ALA A 134 -8.25 -12.13 -3.28
C ALA A 134 -8.83 -13.32 -4.04
N ALA A 135 -9.68 -14.11 -3.37
CA ALA A 135 -10.41 -15.22 -3.95
C ALA A 135 -11.93 -14.99 -3.86
N PRO A 136 -12.73 -15.48 -4.82
CA PRO A 136 -14.19 -15.47 -4.72
C PRO A 136 -14.70 -16.33 -3.54
N PRO A 137 -15.89 -16.03 -2.97
CA PRO A 137 -16.83 -14.96 -3.35
C PRO A 137 -16.45 -13.59 -2.78
N PHE A 138 -16.57 -12.55 -3.62
CA PHE A 138 -16.29 -11.17 -3.22
C PHE A 138 -17.50 -10.49 -2.61
N SER A 139 -17.30 -9.73 -1.52
CA SER A 139 -18.35 -8.86 -0.98
C SER A 139 -18.62 -7.69 -1.94
N ALA A 140 -19.88 -7.24 -2.01
CA ALA A 140 -20.26 -6.10 -2.86
C ALA A 140 -19.47 -4.82 -2.51
N GLN A 141 -19.18 -4.62 -1.21
CA GLN A 141 -18.39 -3.49 -0.74
C GLN A 141 -16.93 -3.56 -1.23
N PHE A 142 -16.31 -4.74 -1.16
CA PHE A 142 -14.96 -4.94 -1.68
C PHE A 142 -14.92 -4.74 -3.20
N ALA A 143 -15.84 -5.35 -3.93
CA ALA A 143 -15.91 -5.23 -5.39
C ALA A 143 -16.10 -3.76 -5.83
N ALA A 144 -16.97 -3.02 -5.15
CA ALA A 144 -17.18 -1.60 -5.41
C ALA A 144 -15.93 -0.76 -5.10
N GLY A 145 -15.28 -1.00 -3.96
CA GLY A 145 -14.05 -0.30 -3.56
C GLY A 145 -12.89 -0.57 -4.51
N MET A 146 -12.63 -1.85 -4.83
CA MET A 146 -11.60 -2.24 -5.78
C MET A 146 -11.89 -1.71 -7.19
N GLY A 147 -13.16 -1.70 -7.60
CA GLY A 147 -13.59 -1.08 -8.86
C GLY A 147 -13.30 0.41 -8.93
N LYS A 148 -13.39 1.16 -7.82
CA LYS A 148 -12.97 2.56 -7.77
C LYS A 148 -11.45 2.70 -7.92
N VAL A 149 -10.67 1.88 -7.22
CA VAL A 149 -9.20 1.88 -7.32
C VAL A 149 -8.76 1.61 -8.76
N LEU A 150 -9.32 0.58 -9.42
CA LEU A 150 -8.95 0.24 -10.81
C LEU A 150 -9.31 1.33 -11.84
N LYS A 151 -10.25 2.23 -11.53
CA LYS A 151 -10.61 3.35 -12.41
C LYS A 151 -9.67 4.55 -12.28
N VAL A 152 -8.82 4.60 -11.27
CA VAL A 152 -7.90 5.72 -11.09
C VAL A 152 -6.86 5.71 -12.21
N SER A 153 -6.68 6.86 -12.87
CA SER A 153 -5.80 6.99 -14.04
C SER A 153 -4.35 6.63 -13.74
N SER A 154 -3.85 6.94 -12.55
CA SER A 154 -2.53 6.53 -12.06
C SER A 154 -2.43 5.00 -11.97
N VAL A 155 -3.41 4.33 -11.38
CA VAL A 155 -3.46 2.86 -11.33
C VAL A 155 -3.41 2.24 -12.73
N LEU A 156 -4.19 2.76 -13.69
CA LEU A 156 -4.21 2.26 -15.07
C LEU A 156 -2.87 2.44 -15.79
N LYS A 157 -2.17 3.56 -15.53
CA LYS A 157 -0.82 3.81 -16.04
C LYS A 157 0.19 2.87 -15.40
N ALA A 158 0.11 2.70 -14.08
CA ALA A 158 0.96 1.81 -13.29
C ALA A 158 0.85 0.34 -13.73
N LEU A 159 -0.35 -0.10 -14.13
CA LEU A 159 -0.58 -1.44 -14.68
C LEU A 159 -0.17 -1.58 -16.16
N GLY A 160 0.27 -0.51 -16.82
CA GLY A 160 0.61 -0.50 -18.24
C GLY A 160 -0.60 -0.60 -19.19
N VAL A 161 -1.82 -0.54 -18.65
CA VAL A 161 -3.07 -0.72 -19.41
C VAL A 161 -3.38 0.50 -20.27
N SER A 162 -2.94 1.69 -19.86
CA SER A 162 -3.12 2.93 -20.65
C SER A 162 -2.46 2.86 -22.04
N VAL A 163 -1.36 2.12 -22.19
CA VAL A 163 -0.70 1.90 -23.49
C VAL A 163 -1.53 0.98 -24.38
N LEU A 164 -2.19 -0.03 -23.80
CA LEU A 164 -3.04 -0.98 -24.53
C LEU A 164 -4.36 -0.35 -24.99
N LEU A 165 -4.98 0.49 -24.15
CA LEU A 165 -6.20 1.22 -24.53
C LEU A 165 -5.95 2.22 -25.67
N LYS A 166 -4.78 2.87 -25.68
CA LYS A 166 -4.40 3.82 -26.75
C LYS A 166 -4.08 3.10 -28.07
N ARG A 167 -3.56 1.87 -28.01
CA ARG A 167 -3.28 1.03 -29.18
C ARG A 167 -4.56 0.52 -29.85
N ASN A 168 -5.58 0.16 -29.06
CA ASN A 168 -6.88 -0.28 -29.58
C ASN A 168 -7.72 0.87 -30.15
N SER A 169 -7.58 2.10 -29.63
CA SER A 169 -8.29 3.27 -30.16
C SER A 169 -7.63 3.87 -31.42
N GLY A 170 -6.33 3.61 -31.65
CA GLY A 170 -5.65 3.94 -32.92
C GLY A 170 -5.94 2.97 -34.07
N ALA A 171 -6.21 1.69 -33.76
CA ALA A 171 -6.50 0.67 -34.78
C ALA A 171 -7.89 0.79 -35.42
N GLY A 172 -8.85 1.45 -34.76
CA GLY A 172 -10.21 1.67 -35.29
C GLY A 172 -10.31 2.75 -36.37
N THR A 173 -9.33 3.65 -36.47
CA THR A 173 -9.39 4.81 -37.39
C THR A 173 -8.70 4.55 -38.73
N GLU A 174 -7.78 3.59 -38.80
CA GLU A 174 -7.11 3.22 -40.06
C GLU A 174 -7.86 2.15 -40.86
N ALA A 175 -8.66 1.31 -40.20
CA ALA A 175 -9.50 0.31 -40.89
C ALA A 175 -10.66 0.94 -41.70
N GLY A 176 -11.07 2.17 -41.36
CA GLY A 176 -12.10 2.91 -42.12
C GLY A 176 -11.57 3.69 -43.33
N LYS A 177 -10.25 3.91 -43.44
CA LYS A 177 -9.65 4.65 -44.56
C LYS A 177 -9.19 3.77 -45.72
N LEU A 178 -9.07 2.46 -45.51
CA LEU A 178 -8.69 1.51 -46.56
C LEU A 178 -9.88 1.04 -47.41
N ASP A 179 -11.13 1.20 -46.94
CA ASP A 179 -12.33 0.77 -47.69
C ASP A 179 -12.93 1.90 -48.56
N GLU A 180 -12.65 3.18 -48.28
CA GLU A 180 -13.07 4.29 -49.14
C GLU A 180 -12.08 4.58 -50.28
N SER A 181 -10.83 4.14 -50.18
CA SER A 181 -9.80 4.39 -51.21
C SER A 181 -9.80 3.34 -52.34
N GLN A 182 -10.69 2.34 -52.31
CA GLN A 182 -10.91 1.38 -53.41
C GLN A 182 -12.25 1.59 -54.17
N ARG A 183 -12.98 2.68 -53.89
CA ARG A 183 -14.25 3.03 -54.57
C ARG A 183 -14.21 4.36 -55.35
N GLN A 184 -13.03 4.89 -55.66
CA GLN A 184 -12.86 5.97 -56.65
C GLN A 184 -12.03 5.51 -57.84
#